data_AF-A0A963MKQ2-F1
#
_entry.id   AF-A0A963MKQ2-F1
#
_cell.length_a   1.000
_cell.length_b   1.000
_cell.length_c   1.000
_cell.angle_alpha   90.00
_cell.angle_beta   90.00
_cell.angle_gamma   90.00
#
_symmetry.space_group_name_H-M   'P 1'
#
loop_
_entity.id
_entity.type
_entity.pdbx_description
1 polymer ?
#
loop_
_entity_poly.entity_id
_entity_poly.type
_entity_poly.pdbx_seq_one_letter_code
_entity_poly.pdbx_strand_id
1 'polypeptide(L)'
;MMRSLALFCSLFTALAMAPAHALDAGTVQGHLQYDKQRHELRHALAVPDPYNSQRLWVLLTTAEISARDASDPARALKLAMDGKLRGVRLSVDAAAPQAKELQGALLLSKEESPGGEIVFAAGGEKFWERLATGDKRVVGTLRYAKEPTVSGSPGWAIDVKFSAPVFAK
;
A
#
# COMPACT_ATOMS: atom_id res chain seq x y z
N MET A 1 -54.52 -51.67 24.16
CA MET A 1 -53.36 -51.95 23.28
C MET A 1 -52.82 -50.60 22.80
N MET A 2 -51.76 -50.09 23.43
CA MET A 2 -50.36 -50.17 22.96
C MET A 2 -50.04 -49.25 21.77
N ARG A 3 -49.18 -48.23 22.07
CA ARG A 3 -47.96 -47.81 21.32
C ARG A 3 -48.17 -47.14 19.94
N SER A 4 -47.42 -46.16 19.44
CA SER A 4 -46.22 -45.38 19.79
C SER A 4 -46.22 -44.16 18.84
N LEU A 5 -45.92 -42.93 19.30
CA LEU A 5 -44.65 -42.20 19.14
C LEU A 5 -43.99 -42.26 17.73
N ALA A 6 -43.91 -41.12 17.04
CA ALA A 6 -42.72 -40.68 16.29
C ALA A 6 -42.86 -39.21 15.84
N LEU A 7 -42.31 -38.30 16.64
CA LEU A 7 -41.93 -36.94 16.27
C LEU A 7 -40.73 -37.04 15.32
N PHE A 8 -40.81 -36.53 14.09
CA PHE A 8 -39.63 -36.34 13.25
C PHE A 8 -39.29 -34.84 13.18
N CYS A 9 -38.40 -34.42 14.09
CA CYS A 9 -37.68 -33.16 13.99
C CYS A 9 -36.67 -33.25 12.84
N SER A 10 -36.97 -32.64 11.70
CA SER A 10 -35.98 -32.42 10.65
C SER A 10 -35.18 -31.16 10.96
N LEU A 11 -34.09 -31.31 11.73
CA LEU A 11 -33.00 -30.34 11.75
C LEU A 11 -32.31 -30.39 10.37
N PHE A 12 -32.54 -29.36 9.54
CA PHE A 12 -31.63 -29.09 8.42
C PHE A 12 -30.51 -28.19 8.93
N THR A 13 -29.35 -28.82 9.11
CA THR A 13 -28.08 -28.20 9.48
C THR A 13 -27.67 -27.20 8.41
N ALA A 14 -27.80 -25.90 8.69
CA ALA A 14 -27.19 -24.86 7.87
C ALA A 14 -25.66 -25.00 8.00
N LEU A 15 -24.99 -25.37 6.92
CA LEU A 15 -23.54 -25.22 6.81
C LEU A 15 -23.23 -23.72 6.91
N ALA A 16 -22.77 -23.28 8.07
CA ALA A 16 -22.11 -22.00 8.22
C ALA A 16 -20.81 -22.05 7.40
N MET A 17 -20.85 -21.55 6.16
CA MET A 17 -19.62 -21.14 5.48
C MET A 17 -19.01 -20.06 6.36
N ALA A 18 -17.93 -20.39 7.07
CA ALA A 18 -17.13 -19.40 7.76
C ALA A 18 -16.78 -18.31 6.73
N PRO A 19 -17.04 -17.02 7.03
CA PRO A 19 -16.64 -15.97 6.12
C PRO A 19 -15.14 -16.10 5.96
N ALA A 20 -14.68 -16.30 4.72
CA ALA A 20 -13.28 -16.09 4.38
C ALA A 20 -12.91 -14.73 4.99
N HIS A 21 -11.96 -14.71 5.91
CA HIS A 21 -11.56 -13.50 6.61
C HIS A 21 -11.16 -12.46 5.57
N ALA A 22 -12.10 -11.58 5.21
CA ALA A 22 -11.84 -10.47 4.32
C ALA A 22 -10.76 -9.64 5.01
N LEU A 23 -9.58 -9.56 4.41
CA LEU A 23 -8.56 -8.62 4.86
C LEU A 23 -9.22 -7.24 4.87
N ASP A 24 -9.19 -6.57 6.03
CA ASP A 24 -9.70 -5.21 6.17
C ASP A 24 -9.04 -4.31 5.12
N ALA A 25 -9.85 -3.51 4.44
CA ALA A 25 -9.38 -2.64 3.36
C ALA A 25 -8.29 -1.70 3.87
N GLY A 26 -7.36 -1.34 2.99
CA GLY A 26 -6.37 -0.35 3.32
C GLY A 26 -6.97 1.04 3.44
N THR A 27 -6.36 1.85 4.30
CA THR A 27 -6.74 3.24 4.51
C THR A 27 -5.52 4.12 4.37
N VAL A 28 -5.72 5.30 3.76
CA VAL A 28 -4.72 6.36 3.70
C VAL A 28 -5.44 7.69 3.81
N GLN A 29 -4.82 8.61 4.56
CA GLN A 29 -5.22 10.00 4.65
C GLN A 29 -3.99 10.84 4.34
N GLY A 30 -4.12 11.77 3.40
CA GLY A 30 -3.03 12.65 2.99
C GLY A 30 -2.75 12.59 1.50
N HIS A 31 -1.59 13.09 1.10
CA HIS A 31 -1.30 13.41 -0.29
C HIS A 31 0.16 13.21 -0.66
N LEU A 32 0.38 13.05 -1.95
CA LEU A 32 1.64 13.27 -2.63
C LEU A 32 1.59 14.63 -3.32
N GLN A 33 2.53 15.51 -3.04
CA GLN A 33 2.78 16.74 -3.80
C GLN A 33 3.94 16.48 -4.77
N TYR A 34 3.77 16.81 -6.05
CA TYR A 34 4.85 16.83 -7.03
C TYR A 34 4.79 18.14 -7.81
N ASP A 35 5.83 18.95 -7.72
CA ASP A 35 5.81 20.36 -8.16
C ASP A 35 4.57 21.08 -7.59
N LYS A 36 3.73 21.66 -8.46
CA LYS A 36 2.49 22.35 -8.12
C LYS A 36 1.29 21.40 -8.00
N GLN A 37 1.43 20.15 -8.42
CA GLN A 37 0.36 19.17 -8.44
C GLN A 37 0.22 18.49 -7.08
N ARG A 38 -1.03 18.34 -6.64
CA ARG A 38 -1.38 17.66 -5.39
C ARG A 38 -2.26 16.46 -5.70
N HIS A 39 -1.79 15.27 -5.30
CA HIS A 39 -2.44 13.99 -5.52
C HIS A 39 -2.94 13.42 -4.20
N GLU A 40 -4.25 13.52 -3.95
CA GLU A 40 -4.88 12.92 -2.78
C GLU A 40 -4.84 11.40 -2.88
N LEU A 41 -4.22 10.76 -1.89
CA LEU A 41 -4.08 9.31 -1.84
C LEU A 41 -5.33 8.72 -1.19
N ARG A 42 -5.85 7.65 -1.78
CA ARG A 42 -7.16 7.07 -1.41
C ARG A 42 -7.09 5.56 -1.19
N HIS A 43 -6.03 4.92 -1.66
CA HIS A 43 -5.85 3.48 -1.55
C HIS A 43 -4.49 3.14 -0.95
N ALA A 44 -4.46 2.10 -0.12
CA ALA A 44 -3.25 1.59 0.52
C ALA A 44 -3.23 0.07 0.48
N LEU A 45 -2.09 -0.51 0.10
CA LEU A 45 -1.85 -1.95 0.26
C LEU A 45 -0.36 -2.22 0.43
N ALA A 46 -0.02 -3.38 0.97
CA ALA A 46 1.34 -3.86 1.06
C ALA A 46 1.48 -5.23 0.38
N VAL A 47 2.57 -5.43 -0.35
CA VAL A 47 2.93 -6.70 -1.01
C VAL A 47 4.41 -7.01 -0.77
N PRO A 48 4.85 -8.28 -0.83
CA PRO A 48 6.27 -8.63 -0.84
C PRO A 48 7.00 -7.88 -1.95
N ASP A 49 8.16 -7.31 -1.63
CA ASP A 49 9.05 -6.75 -2.63
C ASP A 49 9.55 -7.88 -3.55
N PRO A 50 9.28 -7.81 -4.88
CA PRO A 50 9.66 -8.87 -5.81
C PRO A 50 11.18 -9.04 -5.97
N TYR A 51 11.98 -8.06 -5.53
CA TYR A 51 13.44 -8.08 -5.61
C TYR A 51 14.11 -8.36 -4.26
N ASN A 52 13.40 -8.22 -3.14
CA ASN A 52 13.94 -8.46 -1.81
C ASN A 52 12.89 -9.08 -0.87
N SER A 53 13.04 -10.37 -0.58
CA SER A 53 12.08 -11.11 0.25
C SER A 53 11.99 -10.63 1.71
N GLN A 54 12.94 -9.83 2.18
CA GLN A 54 12.92 -9.25 3.52
C GLN A 54 12.12 -7.93 3.60
N ARG A 55 11.68 -7.40 2.46
CA ARG A 55 11.01 -6.10 2.39
C ARG A 55 9.59 -6.22 1.86
N LEU A 56 8.78 -5.26 2.28
CA LEU A 56 7.45 -5.02 1.75
C LEU A 56 7.47 -3.74 0.90
N TRP A 57 6.74 -3.78 -0.20
CA TRP A 57 6.30 -2.60 -0.91
C TRP A 57 4.95 -2.16 -0.37
N VAL A 58 4.91 -0.97 0.22
CA VAL A 58 3.66 -0.30 0.60
C VAL A 58 3.31 0.69 -0.50
N LEU A 59 2.21 0.45 -1.20
CA LEU A 59 1.71 1.33 -2.24
C LEU A 59 0.60 2.20 -1.66
N LEU A 60 0.78 3.52 -1.71
CA LEU A 60 -0.21 4.52 -1.36
C LEU A 60 -0.56 5.30 -2.63
N THR A 61 -1.80 5.16 -3.11
CA THR A 61 -2.15 5.52 -4.49
C THR A 61 -3.47 6.29 -4.57
N THR A 62 -3.64 7.06 -5.64
CA THR A 62 -4.85 7.85 -5.93
C THR A 62 -6.05 7.01 -6.36
N ALA A 63 -5.81 5.78 -6.84
CA ALA A 63 -6.80 4.86 -7.36
C ALA A 63 -6.51 3.43 -6.86
N GLU A 64 -7.52 2.58 -6.84
CA GLU A 64 -7.35 1.19 -6.45
C GLU A 64 -6.41 0.46 -7.43
N ILE A 65 -5.52 -0.35 -6.88
CA ILE A 65 -4.67 -1.29 -7.62
C ILE A 65 -4.82 -2.67 -6.99
N SER A 66 -4.88 -3.71 -7.85
CA SER A 66 -4.95 -5.09 -7.39
C SER A 66 -3.63 -5.52 -6.76
N ALA A 67 -3.66 -6.43 -5.78
CA ALA A 67 -2.42 -6.98 -5.20
C ALA A 67 -1.52 -7.64 -6.26
N ARG A 68 -2.12 -8.25 -7.30
CA ARG A 68 -1.41 -8.83 -8.44
C ARG A 68 -0.63 -7.79 -9.23
N ASP A 69 -1.29 -6.69 -9.63
CA ASP A 69 -0.62 -5.65 -10.41
C ASP A 69 0.36 -4.85 -9.54
N ALA A 70 0.09 -4.69 -8.24
CA ALA A 70 1.01 -4.05 -7.30
C ALA A 70 2.29 -4.87 -7.06
N SER A 71 2.19 -6.19 -7.12
CA SER A 71 3.34 -7.11 -6.99
C SER A 71 4.14 -7.25 -8.29
N ASP A 72 3.64 -6.73 -9.42
CA ASP A 72 4.30 -6.73 -10.71
C ASP A 72 4.84 -5.32 -11.03
N PRO A 73 6.16 -5.11 -10.94
CA PRO A 73 6.78 -3.79 -11.12
C PRO A 73 6.43 -3.16 -12.48
N ALA A 74 6.38 -3.95 -13.55
CA ALA A 74 6.12 -3.47 -14.89
C ALA A 74 4.65 -3.04 -15.05
N ARG A 75 3.72 -3.75 -14.38
CA ARG A 75 2.29 -3.43 -14.42
C ARG A 75 1.99 -2.17 -13.62
N ALA A 76 2.51 -2.07 -12.40
CA ALA A 76 2.37 -0.87 -11.58
C ALA A 76 2.94 0.37 -12.28
N LEU A 77 4.14 0.26 -12.87
CA LEU A 77 4.75 1.34 -13.63
C LEU A 77 3.93 1.73 -14.87
N LYS A 78 3.44 0.74 -15.62
CA LYS A 78 2.57 0.99 -16.78
C LYS A 78 1.30 1.76 -16.38
N LEU A 79 0.66 1.39 -15.27
CA LEU A 79 -0.52 2.10 -14.78
C LEU A 79 -0.18 3.55 -14.40
N ALA A 80 0.99 3.80 -13.81
CA ALA A 80 1.46 5.14 -13.51
C ALA A 80 1.66 5.95 -14.79
N MET A 81 2.46 5.43 -15.73
CA MET A 81 2.76 6.06 -17.03
C MET A 81 1.51 6.35 -17.86
N ASP A 82 0.52 5.45 -17.85
CA ASP A 82 -0.77 5.62 -18.53
C ASP A 82 -1.67 6.65 -17.81
N GLY A 83 -1.22 7.24 -16.70
CA GLY A 83 -1.98 8.21 -15.90
C GLY A 83 -3.19 7.59 -15.20
N LYS A 84 -3.21 6.28 -14.99
CA LYS A 84 -4.30 5.57 -14.31
C LYS A 84 -4.14 5.56 -12.79
N LEU A 85 -2.91 5.75 -12.30
CA LEU A 85 -2.62 5.97 -10.88
C LEU A 85 -1.52 7.02 -10.73
N ARG A 86 -1.54 7.72 -9.60
CA ARG A 86 -0.37 8.41 -9.03
C ARG A 86 -0.19 7.93 -7.60
N GLY A 87 0.99 8.12 -7.05
CA GLY A 87 1.22 7.83 -5.64
C GLY A 87 2.67 7.55 -5.29
N VAL A 88 2.87 6.78 -4.23
CA VAL A 88 4.19 6.39 -3.77
C VAL A 88 4.22 4.91 -3.44
N ARG A 89 5.33 4.27 -3.81
CA ARG A 89 5.72 2.93 -3.37
C ARG A 89 6.84 3.06 -2.37
N LEU A 90 6.58 2.74 -1.10
CA LEU A 90 7.55 2.79 -0.01
C LEU A 90 8.12 1.39 0.22
N SER A 91 9.43 1.27 0.39
CA SER A 91 10.09 0.01 0.70
C SER A 91 10.39 -0.06 2.20
N VAL A 92 9.78 -1.03 2.90
CA VAL A 92 9.84 -1.17 4.36
C VAL A 92 10.40 -2.54 4.72
N ASP A 93 11.36 -2.61 5.65
CA ASP A 93 11.81 -3.87 6.23
C ASP A 93 10.65 -4.56 6.97
N ALA A 94 10.37 -5.80 6.59
CA ALA A 94 9.23 -6.54 7.11
C ALA A 94 9.40 -6.93 8.58
N ALA A 95 10.64 -7.22 9.01
CA ALA A 95 10.95 -7.73 10.34
C ALA A 95 11.38 -6.61 11.30
N ALA A 96 12.09 -5.60 10.79
CA ALA A 96 12.71 -4.55 11.58
C ALA A 96 12.51 -3.17 10.90
N PRO A 97 11.27 -2.63 10.87
CA PRO A 97 11.01 -1.32 10.27
C PRO A 97 11.85 -0.21 10.91
N GLN A 98 12.62 0.52 10.11
CA GLN A 98 13.52 1.56 10.59
C GLN A 98 12.91 2.96 10.46
N ALA A 99 12.73 3.66 11.58
CA ALA A 99 12.15 5.01 11.59
C ALA A 99 13.02 6.09 10.92
N LYS A 100 14.30 5.79 10.64
CA LYS A 100 15.27 6.69 10.01
C LYS A 100 15.62 6.31 8.57
N GLU A 101 14.91 5.34 8.01
CA GLU A 101 15.12 4.90 6.63
C GLU A 101 13.87 5.21 5.83
N LEU A 102 14.02 6.01 4.76
CA LEU A 102 12.94 6.29 3.83
C LEU A 102 13.42 5.97 2.42
N GLN A 103 12.88 4.91 1.84
CA GLN A 103 13.22 4.48 0.48
C GLN A 103 11.95 4.15 -0.29
N GLY A 104 11.96 4.40 -1.59
CA GLY A 104 10.80 4.14 -2.41
C GLY A 104 10.90 4.72 -3.81
N ALA A 105 9.75 4.79 -4.46
CA ALA A 105 9.59 5.46 -5.73
C ALA A 105 8.28 6.25 -5.74
N LEU A 106 8.33 7.48 -6.28
CA LEU A 106 7.13 8.18 -6.71
C LEU A 106 6.60 7.49 -7.97
N LEU A 107 5.30 7.29 -8.05
CA LEU A 107 4.60 6.75 -9.21
C LEU A 107 3.85 7.90 -9.88
N LEU A 108 4.29 8.28 -11.08
CA LEU A 108 3.87 9.48 -11.77
C LEU A 108 3.47 9.16 -13.21
N SER A 109 2.67 10.05 -13.81
CA SER A 109 2.37 9.94 -15.25
C SER A 109 3.59 10.28 -16.10
N LYS A 110 3.59 9.84 -17.36
CA LYS A 110 4.70 10.13 -18.29
C LYS A 110 4.87 11.62 -18.56
N GLU A 111 3.80 12.40 -18.41
CA GLU A 111 3.79 13.85 -18.53
C GLU A 111 4.51 14.53 -17.34
N GLU A 112 4.46 13.91 -16.16
CA GLU A 112 5.11 14.41 -14.93
C GLU A 112 6.56 13.92 -14.83
N SER A 113 6.80 12.65 -15.19
CA SER A 113 8.12 12.03 -15.25
C SER A 113 8.17 11.09 -16.46
N PRO A 114 9.02 11.34 -17.47
CA PRO A 114 9.09 10.51 -18.68
C PRO A 114 9.30 9.01 -18.40
N GLY A 115 9.97 8.68 -17.29
CA GLY A 115 10.20 7.30 -16.85
C GLY A 115 9.06 6.68 -16.05
N GLY A 116 8.01 7.43 -15.70
CA GLY A 116 6.86 6.97 -14.90
C GLY A 116 7.13 6.78 -13.40
N GLU A 117 8.40 6.81 -13.00
CA GLU A 117 8.78 6.77 -11.58
C GLU A 117 9.98 7.66 -11.27
N ILE A 118 10.13 8.02 -10.00
CA ILE A 118 11.31 8.68 -9.45
C ILE A 118 11.71 7.92 -8.19
N VAL A 119 12.83 7.19 -8.27
CA VAL A 119 13.38 6.43 -7.13
C VAL A 119 14.07 7.38 -6.16
N PHE A 120 13.87 7.17 -4.86
CA PHE A 120 14.49 7.94 -3.81
C PHE A 120 14.94 7.06 -2.64
N ALA A 121 15.98 7.54 -1.97
CA ALA A 121 16.44 7.03 -0.70
C ALA A 121 16.91 8.21 0.16
N ALA A 122 16.51 8.22 1.42
CA ALA A 122 16.92 9.18 2.44
C ALA A 122 17.21 8.44 3.75
N GLY A 123 18.26 8.88 4.44
CA GLY A 123 18.77 8.28 5.67
C GLY A 123 19.36 9.33 6.60
N GLY A 124 19.52 8.99 7.88
CA GLY A 124 20.24 9.80 8.86
C GLY A 124 19.35 10.63 9.79
N GLU A 125 18.16 11.01 9.34
CA GLU A 125 17.17 11.77 10.14
C GLU A 125 15.90 10.93 10.38
N LYS A 126 15.07 11.32 11.36
CA LYS A 126 13.80 10.63 11.63
C LYS A 126 12.75 11.09 10.62
N PHE A 127 12.33 10.19 9.73
CA PHE A 127 11.30 10.47 8.73
C PHE A 127 9.91 10.01 9.18
N TRP A 128 9.87 8.89 9.90
CA TRP A 128 8.63 8.28 10.33
C TRP A 128 8.24 8.79 11.71
N GLU A 129 7.09 9.45 11.82
CA GLU A 129 6.48 9.73 13.13
C GLU A 129 6.06 8.41 13.80
N ARG A 130 5.54 7.48 12.98
CA ARG A 130 5.21 6.10 13.34
C ARG A 130 5.48 5.20 12.15
N LEU A 131 6.07 4.04 12.39
CA LEU A 131 6.12 2.93 11.43
C LEU A 131 6.09 1.62 12.21
N ALA A 132 5.18 0.72 11.86
CA ALA A 132 5.15 -0.61 12.43
C ALA A 132 4.66 -1.62 11.39
N THR A 133 5.31 -2.78 11.38
CA THR A 133 4.98 -3.92 10.54
C THR A 133 4.46 -5.04 11.44
N GLY A 134 3.38 -5.68 11.03
CA GLY A 134 2.91 -6.94 11.61
C GLY A 134 2.44 -7.88 10.52
N ASP A 135 2.15 -9.12 10.86
CA ASP A 135 1.91 -10.22 9.91
C ASP A 135 0.88 -9.93 8.82
N LYS A 136 -0.11 -9.07 9.13
CA LYS A 136 -1.22 -8.76 8.22
C LYS A 136 -1.28 -7.30 7.80
N ARG A 137 -0.49 -6.40 8.41
CA ARG A 137 -0.62 -4.96 8.16
C ARG A 137 0.68 -4.20 8.37
N VAL A 138 0.83 -3.14 7.59
CA VAL A 138 1.80 -2.07 7.82
C VAL A 138 1.05 -0.80 8.21
N VAL A 139 1.47 -0.13 9.27
CA VAL A 139 0.92 1.17 9.68
C VAL A 139 2.02 2.21 9.69
N GLY A 140 1.72 3.40 9.18
CA GLY A 140 2.70 4.46 9.10
C GLY A 140 2.11 5.86 9.18
N THR A 141 2.89 6.78 9.72
CA THR A 141 2.69 8.23 9.60
C THR A 141 4.02 8.84 9.15
N LEU A 142 3.99 9.53 8.00
CA LEU A 142 5.15 10.07 7.32
C LEU A 142 4.87 11.50 6.90
N ARG A 143 5.82 12.40 7.19
CA ARG A 143 5.88 13.76 6.66
C ARG A 143 7.29 14.01 6.15
N TYR A 144 7.41 14.19 4.84
CA TYR A 144 8.69 14.37 4.19
C TYR A 144 8.53 15.32 3.01
N ALA A 145 9.49 16.22 2.83
CA ALA A 145 9.57 17.11 1.69
C ALA A 145 10.99 17.14 1.15
N LYS A 146 11.12 17.21 -0.16
CA LYS A 146 12.36 17.42 -0.88
C LYS A 146 12.23 18.68 -1.72
N GLU A 147 13.12 19.62 -1.48
CA GLU A 147 13.17 20.87 -2.22
C GLU A 147 13.55 20.64 -3.70
N PRO A 148 13.08 21.51 -4.62
CA PRO A 148 13.55 21.52 -5.99
C PRO A 148 15.07 21.67 -6.06
N THR A 149 15.72 20.98 -7.00
CA THR A 149 17.18 21.13 -7.18
C THR A 149 17.49 22.28 -8.14
N VAL A 150 18.69 22.87 -7.98
CA VAL A 150 19.20 23.90 -8.91
C VAL A 150 19.29 23.38 -10.35
N SER A 151 19.45 22.06 -10.54
CA SER A 151 19.45 21.39 -11.84
C SER A 151 18.05 21.23 -12.47
N GLY A 152 17.00 21.79 -11.85
CA GLY A 152 15.64 21.81 -12.38
C GLY A 152 14.79 20.60 -12.03
N SER A 153 15.24 19.71 -11.14
CA SER A 153 14.38 18.61 -10.67
C SER A 153 13.27 19.17 -9.80
N PRO A 154 12.00 18.86 -10.06
CA PRO A 154 10.90 19.39 -9.26
C PRO A 154 10.96 18.94 -7.81
N GLY A 155 10.53 19.83 -6.92
CA GLY A 155 10.32 19.51 -5.51
C GLY A 155 9.11 18.59 -5.34
N TRP A 156 9.09 17.85 -4.24
CA TRP A 156 7.98 16.96 -3.92
C TRP A 156 7.85 16.72 -2.42
N ALA A 157 6.66 16.34 -1.98
CA ALA A 157 6.39 16.05 -0.58
C ALA A 157 5.39 14.91 -0.41
N ILE A 158 5.49 14.21 0.72
CA ILE A 158 4.58 13.16 1.16
C ILE A 158 4.14 13.53 2.57
N ASP A 159 2.83 13.71 2.77
CA ASP A 159 2.22 13.84 4.09
C ASP A 159 1.08 12.85 4.17
N VAL A 160 1.28 11.77 4.92
CA VAL A 160 0.37 10.62 4.95
C VAL A 160 0.28 9.99 6.33
N LYS A 161 -0.90 9.48 6.63
CA LYS A 161 -1.17 8.46 7.65
C LYS A 161 -1.89 7.30 6.98
N PHE A 162 -1.40 6.08 7.17
CA PHE A 162 -1.97 4.91 6.51
C PHE A 162 -2.01 3.66 7.39
N SER A 163 -2.88 2.73 6.97
CA SER A 163 -2.85 1.34 7.36
C SER A 163 -3.09 0.47 6.14
N ALA A 164 -2.09 -0.31 5.77
CA ALA A 164 -2.06 -1.10 4.54
C ALA A 164 -2.13 -2.59 4.88
N PRO A 165 -3.14 -3.35 4.42
CA PRO A 165 -3.14 -4.81 4.52
C PRO A 165 -2.00 -5.41 3.70
N VAL A 166 -1.38 -6.47 4.25
CA VAL A 166 -0.32 -7.23 3.59
C VAL A 166 -0.95 -8.38 2.82
N PHE A 167 -0.75 -8.40 1.52
CA PHE A 167 -1.15 -9.50 0.64
C PHE A 167 0.07 -10.37 0.37
N ALA A 168 0.05 -11.60 0.88
CA ALA A 168 1.07 -12.59 0.55
C ALA A 168 0.97 -13.02 -0.91
N LYS A 169 2.09 -13.48 -1.47
CA LYS A 169 2.15 -14.13 -2.79
C LYS A 169 1.35 -15.43 -2.80
#